data_AF-M5T7F6-F1
#
_entry.id   AF-M5T7F6-F1
#
_cell.length_a   1.000
_cell.length_b   1.000
_cell.length_c   1.000
_cell.angle_alpha   90.00
_cell.angle_beta   90.00
_cell.angle_gamma   90.00
#
_symmetry.space_group_name_H-M   'P 1'
#
loop_
_entity.id
_entity.type
_entity.pdbx_description
1 polymer ?
#
loop_
_entity_poly.entity_id
_entity_poly.type
_entity_poly.pdbx_seq_one_letter_code
_entity_poly.pdbx_strand_id
1 'polypeptide(L)'
;MEHHSVCNVRTLRCRVLVCHAVDTASLATWFLFGKLICIATLFDFGEKRCRKNLPLSGRGLPIRETIRTISNAAKQVCAAICLQRFCAQHSIAHPKLDSLIEHLWAFASIGSPDEFVKWDSGLNSLALAGFRAKLDGDVSAAVDSELLSDFSSLVSNVENLGMCDAYGADTDGPIDMLLSVFSLLEKHDVPIPSLDAFTASEHNVGWGMPVDPDLLDSWRSLRHS
;
A
#
# COMPACT_ATOMS: atom_id res chain seq x y z
N MET A 1 23.19 18.80 -46.52
CA MET A 1 22.50 17.64 -47.11
C MET A 1 22.10 16.74 -45.97
N GLU A 2 20.81 16.81 -45.66
CA GLU A 2 20.13 16.10 -44.59
C GLU A 2 20.14 14.59 -44.88
N HIS A 3 20.25 13.77 -43.84
CA HIS A 3 19.74 12.41 -43.87
C HIS A 3 19.05 12.11 -42.55
N HIS A 4 17.74 12.38 -42.54
CA HIS A 4 16.77 11.75 -41.65
C HIS A 4 16.67 10.25 -42.00
N SER A 5 16.62 9.38 -41.00
CA SER A 5 16.07 8.04 -41.16
C SER A 5 15.21 7.65 -39.96
N VAL A 6 13.94 7.94 -40.18
CA VAL A 6 12.68 7.33 -39.72
C VAL A 6 12.80 6.07 -38.82
N CYS A 7 12.29 6.18 -37.60
CA CYS A 7 11.99 5.03 -36.73
C CYS A 7 10.60 4.48 -37.06
N ASN A 8 10.51 3.16 -37.25
CA ASN A 8 9.35 2.43 -37.77
C ASN A 8 8.42 2.02 -36.61
N VAL A 9 7.22 2.60 -36.52
CA VAL A 9 6.20 2.25 -35.53
C VAL A 9 5.42 1.04 -36.01
N ARG A 10 5.59 -0.12 -35.35
CA ARG A 10 4.77 -1.31 -35.57
C ARG A 10 3.47 -1.21 -34.77
N THR A 11 2.35 -1.13 -35.49
CA THR A 11 0.99 -1.17 -34.95
C THR A 11 0.67 -2.58 -34.43
N LEU A 12 0.42 -2.75 -33.13
CA LEU A 12 -0.15 -3.98 -32.56
C LEU A 12 -1.68 -3.87 -32.57
N ARG A 13 -2.32 -4.71 -33.40
CA ARG A 13 -3.78 -4.89 -33.41
C ARG A 13 -4.20 -5.75 -32.22
N CYS A 14 -5.03 -5.20 -31.34
CA CYS A 14 -5.67 -5.95 -30.26
C CYS A 14 -6.83 -6.77 -30.83
N ARG A 15 -6.79 -8.10 -30.66
CA ARG A 15 -7.93 -9.00 -30.95
C ARG A 15 -8.74 -9.14 -29.65
N VAL A 16 -9.98 -8.64 -29.67
CA VAL A 16 -10.98 -8.90 -28.63
C VAL A 16 -11.52 -10.32 -28.85
N LEU A 17 -11.30 -11.21 -27.87
CA LEU A 17 -11.99 -12.50 -27.78
C LEU A 17 -13.30 -12.28 -27.03
N VAL A 18 -14.41 -12.48 -27.74
CA VAL A 18 -15.76 -12.58 -27.17
C VAL A 18 -15.96 -14.02 -26.73
N CYS A 19 -16.20 -14.27 -25.44
CA CYS A 19 -16.69 -15.56 -24.95
C CYS A 19 -18.17 -15.46 -24.55
N HIS A 20 -18.92 -16.46 -25.00
CA HIS A 20 -20.35 -16.63 -24.88
C HIS A 20 -20.82 -16.97 -23.46
N ALA A 21 -22.12 -16.73 -23.25
CA ALA A 21 -22.93 -16.92 -22.06
C ALA A 21 -22.79 -18.28 -21.35
N VAL A 22 -22.84 -18.24 -20.02
CA VAL A 22 -23.04 -19.41 -19.14
C VAL A 22 -24.06 -19.08 -18.04
N ASP A 23 -24.87 -20.09 -17.74
CA ASP A 23 -26.13 -20.19 -16.99
C ASP A 23 -26.26 -19.46 -15.64
N THR A 24 -27.51 -19.07 -15.38
CA THR A 24 -28.06 -18.36 -14.20
C THR A 24 -28.24 -19.23 -12.95
N ALA A 25 -27.32 -20.14 -12.66
CA ALA A 25 -27.39 -21.02 -11.48
C ALA A 25 -26.10 -21.02 -10.64
N SER A 26 -25.63 -19.84 -10.23
CA SER A 26 -24.66 -19.72 -9.13
C SER A 26 -24.61 -18.29 -8.59
N LEU A 27 -25.68 -17.83 -7.94
CA LEU A 27 -25.76 -16.50 -7.31
C LEU A 27 -25.23 -16.47 -5.85
N ALA A 28 -24.73 -17.59 -5.33
CA ALA A 28 -24.22 -17.68 -3.95
C ALA A 28 -22.67 -17.62 -3.84
N THR A 29 -21.94 -17.68 -4.95
CA THR A 29 -20.46 -17.65 -4.94
C THR A 29 -19.87 -16.30 -5.36
N TRP A 30 -20.72 -15.32 -5.70
CA TRP A 30 -20.29 -14.02 -6.23
C TRP A 30 -19.90 -13.00 -5.15
N PHE A 31 -20.21 -13.25 -3.87
CA PHE A 31 -19.77 -12.37 -2.78
C PHE A 31 -18.29 -12.54 -2.40
N LEU A 32 -17.62 -13.61 -2.85
CA LEU A 32 -16.18 -13.82 -2.61
C LEU A 32 -15.31 -13.49 -3.83
N PHE A 33 -15.88 -13.46 -5.05
CA PHE A 33 -15.13 -13.13 -6.27
C PHE A 33 -15.16 -11.65 -6.66
N GLY A 34 -15.99 -10.82 -6.03
CA GLY A 34 -16.01 -9.37 -6.25
C GLY A 34 -14.71 -8.64 -5.84
N LYS A 35 -13.82 -9.29 -5.09
CA LYS A 35 -12.50 -8.76 -4.72
C LYS A 35 -11.39 -9.09 -5.73
N LEU A 36 -11.61 -9.96 -6.73
CA LEU A 36 -10.51 -10.54 -7.53
C LEU A 36 -10.51 -10.22 -9.04
N ILE A 37 -11.48 -9.49 -9.59
CA ILE A 37 -11.51 -9.17 -11.04
C ILE A 37 -11.73 -7.68 -11.23
N CYS A 38 -10.68 -6.90 -11.02
CA CYS A 38 -10.47 -5.59 -11.66
C CYS A 38 -8.98 -5.17 -11.62
N ILE A 39 -8.06 -6.13 -11.77
CA ILE A 39 -6.67 -5.83 -12.16
C ILE A 39 -6.69 -5.70 -13.69
N ALA A 40 -6.92 -4.48 -14.17
CA ALA A 40 -6.54 -3.98 -15.50
C ALA A 40 -7.50 -2.88 -15.96
N THR A 41 -7.52 -1.72 -15.30
CA THR A 41 -7.74 -0.46 -16.02
C THR A 41 -7.08 0.70 -15.27
N LEU A 42 -6.08 1.27 -15.93
CA LEU A 42 -5.52 2.62 -15.74
C LEU A 42 -4.88 2.95 -14.38
N PHE A 43 -3.66 2.43 -14.19
CA PHE A 43 -2.59 3.26 -13.61
C PHE A 43 -1.95 4.03 -14.78
N ASP A 44 -2.37 5.27 -14.98
CA ASP A 44 -1.69 6.18 -15.92
C ASP A 44 -0.45 6.71 -15.19
N PHE A 45 0.64 5.95 -15.28
CA PHE A 45 1.93 6.36 -14.76
C PHE A 45 2.47 7.43 -15.71
N GLY A 46 2.15 8.69 -15.38
CA GLY A 46 2.76 9.87 -15.99
C GLY A 46 4.27 9.81 -15.83
N GLU A 47 4.93 9.24 -16.82
CA GLU A 47 6.37 9.18 -16.95
C GLU A 47 6.91 10.61 -17.10
N LYS A 48 7.65 11.06 -16.08
CA LYS A 48 8.73 12.08 -16.07
C LYS A 48 8.66 13.02 -14.86
N ARG A 49 9.24 12.56 -13.76
CA ARG A 49 10.15 13.39 -12.95
C ARG A 49 11.22 12.48 -12.35
N CYS A 50 12.47 12.72 -12.72
CA CYS A 50 13.63 12.10 -12.11
C CYS A 50 13.59 12.33 -10.60
N ARG A 51 13.26 11.30 -9.82
CA ARG A 51 13.34 11.31 -8.36
C ARG A 51 14.81 11.21 -7.97
N LYS A 52 15.42 12.33 -7.61
CA LYS A 52 16.84 12.36 -7.23
C LYS A 52 17.11 12.12 -5.74
N ASN A 53 16.09 12.05 -4.88
CA ASN A 53 16.32 12.12 -3.43
C ASN A 53 15.53 11.10 -2.58
N LEU A 54 15.07 9.97 -3.14
CA LEU A 54 14.63 8.89 -2.27
C LEU A 54 15.86 8.32 -1.55
N PRO A 55 15.85 8.19 -0.20
CA PRO A 55 17.00 7.73 0.54
C PRO A 55 17.42 6.34 0.04
N LEU A 56 18.71 6.20 -0.23
CA LEU A 56 19.33 4.89 -0.42
C LEU A 56 19.18 4.11 0.88
N SER A 57 18.86 2.82 0.82
CA SER A 57 18.99 1.97 2.00
C SER A 57 20.46 1.90 2.42
N GLY A 58 20.74 1.65 3.70
CA GLY A 58 22.11 1.46 4.20
C GLY A 58 22.84 0.30 3.54
N ARG A 59 22.12 -0.54 2.77
CA ARG A 59 22.68 -1.64 1.95
C ARG A 59 23.10 -1.22 0.53
N GLY A 60 22.95 0.05 0.15
CA GLY A 60 23.33 0.55 -1.18
C GLY A 60 22.45 0.05 -2.33
N LEU A 61 21.32 -0.58 -2.01
CA LEU A 61 20.33 -1.00 -3.00
C LEU A 61 19.38 0.16 -3.34
N PRO A 62 18.86 0.23 -4.57
CA PRO A 62 17.73 1.11 -4.88
C PRO A 62 16.58 0.85 -3.92
N ILE A 63 15.86 1.90 -3.53
CA ILE A 63 14.78 1.81 -2.54
C ILE A 63 13.71 0.76 -2.90
N ARG A 64 13.34 0.69 -4.19
CA ARG A 64 12.40 -0.32 -4.71
C ARG A 64 12.88 -1.75 -4.39
N GLU A 65 14.15 -2.02 -4.63
CA GLU A 65 14.71 -3.36 -4.41
C GLU A 65 14.79 -3.66 -2.91
N THR A 66 15.12 -2.66 -2.09
CA THR A 66 15.07 -2.82 -0.64
C THR A 66 13.66 -3.17 -0.16
N ILE A 67 12.63 -2.49 -0.67
CA ILE A 67 11.23 -2.79 -0.35
C ILE A 67 10.85 -4.21 -0.79
N ARG A 68 11.32 -4.68 -1.95
CA ARG A 68 11.06 -6.06 -2.41
C ARG A 68 11.56 -7.10 -1.40
N THR A 69 12.73 -6.85 -0.79
CA THR A 69 13.38 -7.81 0.13
C THR A 69 12.73 -7.95 1.51
N ILE A 70 11.87 -7.03 1.92
CA ILE A 70 11.22 -7.09 3.24
C ILE A 70 9.85 -7.78 3.16
N SER A 71 9.42 -8.41 4.25
CA SER A 71 8.10 -9.06 4.36
C SER A 71 6.94 -8.10 4.09
N ASN A 72 5.77 -8.63 3.71
CA ASN A 72 4.56 -7.81 3.58
C ASN A 72 4.12 -7.21 4.93
N ALA A 73 4.36 -7.92 6.03
CA ALA A 73 4.17 -7.40 7.38
C ALA A 73 4.99 -6.15 7.66
N ALA A 74 6.28 -6.16 7.31
CA ALA A 74 7.12 -4.98 7.44
C ALA A 74 6.68 -3.82 6.55
N LYS A 75 6.27 -4.09 5.30
CA LYS A 75 5.74 -3.04 4.42
C LYS A 75 4.50 -2.37 5.05
N GLN A 76 3.59 -3.15 5.63
CA GLN A 76 2.39 -2.65 6.30
C GLN A 76 2.73 -1.81 7.54
N VAL A 77 3.63 -2.30 8.41
CA VAL A 77 4.07 -1.55 9.59
C VAL A 77 4.80 -0.26 9.20
N CYS A 78 5.67 -0.31 8.19
CA CYS A 78 6.36 0.86 7.65
C CYS A 78 5.35 1.91 7.15
N ALA A 79 4.32 1.49 6.41
CA ALA A 79 3.24 2.37 5.97
C ALA A 79 2.43 2.96 7.13
N ALA A 80 2.15 2.17 8.18
CA ALA A 80 1.46 2.65 9.38
C ALA A 80 2.29 3.71 10.13
N ILE A 81 3.62 3.53 10.25
CA ILE A 81 4.52 4.55 10.80
C ILE A 81 4.47 5.82 9.96
N CYS A 82 4.45 5.69 8.62
CA CYS A 82 4.36 6.84 7.73
C CYS A 82 3.06 7.64 7.93
N LEU A 83 1.92 6.94 8.04
CA LEU A 83 0.62 7.58 8.35
C LEU A 83 0.68 8.31 9.70
N GLN A 84 1.23 7.66 10.74
CA GLN A 84 1.34 8.25 12.07
C GLN A 84 2.20 9.53 12.05
N ARG A 85 3.34 9.52 11.35
CA ARG A 85 4.22 10.70 11.23
C ARG A 85 3.57 11.83 10.45
N PHE A 86 2.85 11.50 9.38
CA PHE A 86 2.09 12.49 8.62
C PHE A 86 1.03 13.17 9.51
N CYS A 87 0.27 12.38 10.26
CA CYS A 87 -0.71 12.90 11.22
C CYS A 87 -0.06 13.81 12.26
N ALA A 88 1.08 13.39 12.84
CA ALA A 88 1.79 14.18 13.83
C ALA A 88 2.31 15.52 13.26
N GLN A 89 2.93 15.51 12.07
CA GLN A 89 3.46 16.72 11.42
C GLN A 89 2.37 17.76 11.17
N HIS A 90 1.19 17.32 10.76
CA HIS A 90 0.07 18.20 10.42
C HIS A 90 -0.93 18.39 11.57
N SER A 91 -0.59 17.94 12.79
CA SER A 91 -1.48 18.02 13.96
C SER A 91 -2.86 17.40 13.73
N ILE A 92 -2.96 16.37 12.90
CA ILE A 92 -4.18 15.61 12.64
C ILE A 92 -4.31 14.57 13.75
N ALA A 93 -5.30 14.74 14.62
CA ALA A 93 -5.57 13.82 15.72
C ALA A 93 -7.05 13.38 15.68
N HIS A 94 -7.29 12.08 15.59
CA HIS A 94 -8.64 11.53 15.59
C HIS A 94 -8.66 10.09 16.11
N PRO A 95 -9.56 9.70 17.04
CA PRO A 95 -9.57 8.34 17.62
C PRO A 95 -9.72 7.21 16.59
N LYS A 96 -10.46 7.45 15.50
CA LYS A 96 -10.55 6.48 14.39
C LYS A 96 -9.20 6.28 13.68
N LEU A 97 -8.35 7.29 13.59
CA LEU A 97 -7.00 7.16 13.02
C LEU A 97 -6.09 6.36 13.94
N ASP A 98 -6.15 6.61 15.25
CA ASP A 98 -5.39 5.84 16.23
C ASP A 98 -5.78 4.36 16.18
N SER A 99 -7.09 4.08 16.12
CA SER A 99 -7.64 2.73 16.01
C SER A 99 -7.22 2.06 14.70
N LEU A 100 -7.27 2.78 13.58
CA LEU A 100 -6.80 2.27 12.29
C LEU A 100 -5.31 1.93 12.34
N ILE A 101 -4.46 2.84 12.84
CA ILE A 101 -3.01 2.63 12.92
C ILE A 101 -2.73 1.37 13.74
N GLU A 102 -3.29 1.23 14.95
CA GLU A 102 -3.08 0.03 15.76
C GLU A 102 -3.57 -1.26 15.07
N HIS A 103 -4.69 -1.19 14.34
CA HIS A 103 -5.19 -2.32 13.55
C HIS A 103 -4.22 -2.72 12.42
N LEU A 104 -3.62 -1.75 11.74
CA LEU A 104 -2.61 -2.02 10.69
C LEU A 104 -1.34 -2.63 11.26
N TRP A 105 -0.93 -2.23 12.47
CA TRP A 105 0.19 -2.85 13.18
C TRP A 105 -0.07 -4.32 13.52
N ALA A 106 -1.32 -4.67 13.87
CA ALA A 106 -1.69 -6.05 14.22
C ALA A 106 -1.48 -7.04 13.07
N PHE A 107 -1.37 -6.57 11.83
CA PHE A 107 -1.05 -7.41 10.68
C PHE A 107 0.26 -8.18 10.85
N ALA A 108 1.25 -7.59 11.52
CA ALA A 108 2.54 -8.24 11.77
C ALA A 108 2.49 -9.40 12.78
N SER A 109 1.39 -9.54 13.53
CA SER A 109 1.22 -10.59 14.54
C SER A 109 0.29 -11.72 14.10
N ILE A 110 -0.20 -11.69 12.86
CA ILE A 110 -1.09 -12.73 12.32
C ILE A 110 -0.31 -14.04 12.19
N GLY A 111 -0.70 -15.05 12.97
CA GLY A 111 -0.10 -16.39 12.97
C GLY A 111 -0.97 -17.47 12.36
N SER A 112 -2.24 -17.18 12.08
CA SER A 112 -3.22 -18.15 11.62
C SER A 112 -4.27 -17.57 10.67
N PRO A 113 -4.93 -18.42 9.85
CA PRO A 113 -6.04 -17.98 9.00
C PRO A 113 -7.20 -17.34 9.77
N ASP A 114 -7.53 -17.84 10.96
CA ASP A 114 -8.61 -17.29 11.79
C ASP A 114 -8.29 -15.87 12.28
N GLU A 115 -7.03 -15.62 12.64
CA GLU A 115 -6.55 -14.28 12.99
C GLU A 115 -6.56 -13.35 11.77
N PHE A 116 -6.18 -13.86 10.59
CA PHE A 116 -6.25 -13.10 9.35
C PHE A 116 -7.70 -12.70 9.01
N VAL A 117 -8.65 -13.63 9.10
CA VAL A 117 -10.07 -13.34 8.86
C VAL A 117 -10.60 -12.28 9.83
N LYS A 118 -10.24 -12.38 11.12
CA LYS A 118 -10.56 -11.34 12.10
C LYS A 118 -9.96 -9.99 11.71
N TRP A 119 -8.70 -9.99 11.29
CA TRP A 119 -8.02 -8.78 10.85
C TRP A 119 -8.66 -8.14 9.61
N ASP A 120 -8.95 -8.88 8.53
CA ASP A 120 -9.63 -8.36 7.33
C ASP A 120 -11.01 -7.81 7.70
N SER A 121 -11.79 -8.54 8.50
CA SER A 121 -13.10 -8.08 8.95
C SER A 121 -13.03 -6.78 9.78
N GLY A 122 -12.02 -6.66 10.65
CA GLY A 122 -11.78 -5.46 11.44
C GLY A 122 -11.38 -4.27 10.57
N LEU A 123 -10.55 -4.50 9.54
CA LEU A 123 -10.14 -3.44 8.62
C LEU A 123 -11.36 -2.86 7.89
N ASN A 124 -12.30 -3.69 7.44
CA ASN A 124 -13.53 -3.20 6.81
C ASN A 124 -14.40 -2.36 7.76
N SER A 125 -14.35 -2.61 9.07
CA SER A 125 -15.08 -1.83 10.07
C SER A 125 -14.40 -0.50 10.45
N LEU A 126 -13.08 -0.42 10.24
CA LEU A 126 -12.25 0.74 10.58
C LEU A 126 -11.84 1.56 9.36
N ALA A 127 -12.03 1.04 8.15
CA ALA A 127 -11.60 1.67 6.91
C ALA A 127 -12.17 3.09 6.80
N LEU A 128 -11.27 4.06 6.78
CA LEU A 128 -11.59 5.48 6.71
C LEU A 128 -11.71 5.92 5.26
N ALA A 129 -10.95 5.28 4.37
CA ALA A 129 -11.08 5.41 2.94
C ALA A 129 -11.37 4.02 2.35
N GLY A 130 -12.66 3.65 2.31
CA GLY A 130 -13.07 2.51 1.48
C GLY A 130 -12.50 2.64 0.06
N PHE A 131 -12.40 1.54 -0.68
CA PHE A 131 -11.79 1.55 -2.01
C PHE A 131 -12.40 2.65 -2.91
N ARG A 132 -11.64 3.73 -3.16
CA ARG A 132 -12.07 4.93 -3.90
C ARG A 132 -13.28 5.66 -3.29
N ALA A 133 -13.60 5.38 -2.03
CA ALA A 133 -14.63 6.07 -1.27
C ALA A 133 -14.09 7.38 -0.71
N LYS A 134 -15.01 8.32 -0.48
CA LYS A 134 -14.69 9.55 0.24
C LYS A 134 -14.27 9.18 1.66
N LEU A 135 -13.24 9.86 2.17
CA LEU A 135 -12.83 9.76 3.56
C LEU A 135 -14.05 9.97 4.48
N ASP A 136 -14.11 9.22 5.58
CA ASP A 136 -15.13 9.40 6.63
C ASP A 136 -15.32 10.90 6.96
N GLY A 137 -16.58 11.32 7.12
CA GLY A 137 -16.92 12.73 7.26
C GLY A 137 -16.32 13.39 8.50
N ASP A 138 -16.23 12.65 9.61
CA ASP A 138 -15.68 13.14 10.86
C ASP A 138 -14.17 13.29 10.76
N VAL A 139 -13.49 12.32 10.15
CA VAL A 139 -12.04 12.37 9.92
C VAL A 139 -11.70 13.48 8.92
N SER A 140 -12.50 13.64 7.86
CA SER A 140 -12.33 14.72 6.88
C SER A 140 -12.41 16.10 7.52
N ALA A 141 -13.28 16.27 8.53
CA ALA A 141 -13.43 17.53 9.24
C ALA A 141 -12.24 17.85 10.17
N ALA A 142 -11.45 16.84 10.54
CA ALA A 142 -10.24 16.99 11.34
C ALA A 142 -8.98 17.30 10.51
N VAL A 143 -9.12 17.37 9.17
CA VAL A 143 -8.00 17.57 8.24
C VAL A 143 -8.20 18.88 7.48
N ASP A 144 -7.13 19.65 7.32
CA ASP A 144 -7.18 20.85 6.49
C ASP A 144 -7.63 20.50 5.07
N SER A 145 -8.55 21.28 4.51
CA SER A 145 -9.03 21.15 3.14
C SER A 145 -7.91 21.10 2.10
N GLU A 146 -6.80 21.80 2.32
CA GLU A 146 -5.64 21.79 1.41
C GLU A 146 -4.88 20.45 1.45
N LEU A 147 -4.94 19.75 2.59
CA LEU A 147 -4.28 18.45 2.81
C LEU A 147 -5.18 17.27 2.45
N LEU A 148 -6.50 17.47 2.41
CA LEU A 148 -7.49 16.39 2.36
C LEU A 148 -7.27 15.41 1.19
N SER A 149 -6.91 15.90 0.01
CA SER A 149 -6.65 15.04 -1.17
C SER A 149 -5.44 14.13 -0.97
N ASP A 150 -4.34 14.68 -0.46
CA ASP A 150 -3.11 13.92 -0.22
C ASP A 150 -3.30 12.97 0.96
N PHE A 151 -3.96 13.42 2.02
CA PHE A 151 -4.27 12.61 3.18
C PHE A 151 -5.17 11.43 2.82
N SER A 152 -6.23 11.65 2.04
CA SER A 152 -7.10 10.56 1.56
C SER A 152 -6.33 9.57 0.69
N SER A 153 -5.37 10.04 -0.12
CA SER A 153 -4.50 9.18 -0.93
C SER A 153 -3.54 8.37 -0.06
N LEU A 154 -2.98 8.98 1.00
CA LEU A 154 -2.11 8.33 1.97
C LEU A 154 -2.85 7.21 2.69
N VAL A 155 -3.99 7.51 3.31
CA VAL A 155 -4.83 6.54 4.03
C VAL A 155 -5.22 5.38 3.11
N SER A 156 -5.67 5.67 1.89
CA SER A 156 -6.03 4.63 0.91
C SER A 156 -4.85 3.70 0.59
N ASN A 157 -3.65 4.22 0.31
CA ASN A 157 -2.49 3.36 0.06
C ASN A 157 -2.13 2.51 1.29
N VAL A 158 -2.19 3.10 2.50
CA VAL A 158 -1.81 2.44 3.75
C VAL A 158 -2.78 1.32 4.13
N GLU A 159 -4.09 1.52 3.94
CA GLU A 159 -5.14 0.53 4.23
C GLU A 159 -5.09 -0.66 3.25
N ASN A 160 -4.82 -0.39 1.98
CA ASN A 160 -4.87 -1.43 0.95
C ASN A 160 -3.57 -2.26 0.85
N LEU A 161 -2.46 -1.78 1.41
CA LEU A 161 -1.14 -2.40 1.28
C LEU A 161 -1.14 -3.85 1.78
N GLY A 162 -1.61 -4.09 3.00
CA GLY A 162 -1.63 -5.42 3.62
C GLY A 162 -2.55 -6.40 2.90
N MET A 163 -3.55 -5.89 2.18
CA MET A 163 -4.51 -6.70 1.42
C MET A 163 -4.04 -7.04 0.00
N CYS A 164 -3.21 -6.19 -0.62
CA CYS A 164 -2.87 -6.26 -2.04
C CYS A 164 -2.38 -7.64 -2.49
N ASP A 165 -1.57 -8.30 -1.64
CA ASP A 165 -0.99 -9.62 -1.90
C ASP A 165 -1.22 -10.61 -0.76
N ALA A 166 -2.17 -10.33 0.16
CA ALA A 166 -2.40 -11.13 1.37
C ALA A 166 -2.63 -12.63 1.09
N TYR A 167 -3.25 -12.95 -0.05
CA TYR A 167 -3.62 -14.32 -0.42
C TYR A 167 -2.52 -15.09 -1.17
N GLY A 168 -1.28 -14.59 -1.15
CA GLY A 168 -0.12 -15.30 -1.72
C GLY A 168 0.20 -14.94 -3.17
N ALA A 169 -0.42 -13.87 -3.70
CA ALA A 169 0.11 -13.23 -4.90
C ALA A 169 1.50 -12.63 -4.59
N ASP A 170 2.37 -12.57 -5.59
CA ASP A 170 3.69 -11.93 -5.49
C ASP A 170 3.79 -10.91 -6.61
N THR A 171 3.21 -9.73 -6.36
CA THR A 171 3.13 -8.65 -7.33
C THR A 171 3.96 -7.46 -6.90
N ASP A 172 4.11 -6.49 -7.78
CA ASP A 172 4.72 -5.20 -7.43
C ASP A 172 3.74 -4.27 -6.68
N GLY A 173 2.48 -4.68 -6.46
CA GLY A 173 1.45 -3.85 -5.85
C GLY A 173 1.81 -3.29 -4.47
N PRO A 174 2.22 -4.11 -3.49
CA PRO A 174 2.66 -3.63 -2.18
C PRO A 174 3.86 -2.67 -2.27
N ILE A 175 4.74 -2.88 -3.25
CA ILE A 175 5.92 -2.04 -3.48
C ILE A 175 5.49 -0.67 -4.01
N ASP A 176 4.59 -0.65 -5.00
CA ASP A 176 4.07 0.57 -5.63
C ASP A 176 3.27 1.42 -4.63
N MET A 177 2.47 0.79 -3.79
CA MET A 177 1.73 1.46 -2.71
C MET A 177 2.69 2.10 -1.70
N LEU A 178 3.71 1.37 -1.22
CA LEU A 178 4.68 1.93 -0.27
C LEU A 178 5.52 3.06 -0.88
N LEU A 179 5.91 2.95 -2.15
CA LEU A 179 6.58 4.03 -2.87
C LEU A 179 5.67 5.26 -3.04
N SER A 180 4.36 5.06 -3.18
CA SER A 180 3.38 6.15 -3.25
C SER A 180 3.25 6.85 -1.90
N VAL A 181 3.21 6.08 -0.79
CA VAL A 181 3.28 6.60 0.59
C VAL A 181 4.54 7.45 0.78
N PHE A 182 5.71 6.93 0.43
CA PHE A 182 6.97 7.68 0.56
C PHE A 182 6.98 8.97 -0.27
N SER A 183 6.38 8.96 -1.45
CA SER A 183 6.30 10.16 -2.29
C SER A 183 5.41 11.25 -1.66
N LEU A 184 4.35 10.85 -0.94
CA LEU A 184 3.50 11.79 -0.21
C LEU A 184 4.23 12.35 1.03
N LEU A 185 4.98 11.53 1.75
CA LEU A 185 5.79 12.00 2.87
C LEU A 185 6.86 13.00 2.41
N GLU A 186 7.59 12.68 1.34
CA GLU A 186 8.60 13.59 0.75
C GLU A 186 7.97 14.92 0.31
N LYS A 187 6.77 14.89 -0.29
CA LYS A 187 6.03 16.11 -0.70
C LYS A 187 5.73 17.05 0.47
N HIS A 188 5.52 16.51 1.67
CA HIS A 188 5.13 17.24 2.87
C HIS A 188 6.28 17.39 3.88
N ASP A 189 7.52 17.12 3.46
CA ASP A 189 8.71 17.15 4.30
C ASP A 189 8.59 16.29 5.58
N VAL A 190 7.83 15.20 5.51
CA VAL A 190 7.65 14.24 6.60
C VAL A 190 8.78 13.20 6.53
N PRO A 191 9.54 12.96 7.63
CA PRO A 191 10.61 11.97 7.63
C PRO A 191 10.11 10.55 7.34
N ILE A 192 10.75 9.88 6.39
CA ILE A 192 10.50 8.46 6.06
C ILE A 192 11.33 7.56 7.01
N PRO A 193 10.76 6.48 7.59
CA PRO A 193 11.53 5.56 8.42
C PRO A 193 12.61 4.83 7.60
N SER A 194 13.78 4.60 8.20
CA SER A 194 14.84 3.85 7.52
C SER A 194 14.39 2.42 7.24
N LEU A 195 14.53 1.98 5.98
CA LEU A 195 14.20 0.62 5.59
C LEU A 195 15.12 -0.43 6.21
N ASP A 196 16.33 -0.04 6.65
CA ASP A 196 17.30 -0.97 7.25
C ASP A 196 16.73 -1.69 8.48
N ALA A 197 15.88 -1.02 9.25
CA ALA A 197 15.22 -1.59 10.42
C ALA A 197 14.29 -2.78 10.09
N PHE A 198 13.78 -2.85 8.86
CA PHE A 198 12.84 -3.88 8.42
C PHE A 198 13.50 -5.07 7.74
N THR A 199 14.80 -4.97 7.46
CA THR A 199 15.54 -5.94 6.64
C THR A 199 15.70 -7.31 7.28
N ALA A 200 15.49 -7.41 8.60
CA ALA A 200 15.45 -8.67 9.34
C ALA A 200 14.15 -9.46 9.12
N SER A 201 13.08 -8.82 8.62
CA SER A 201 11.86 -9.52 8.21
C SER A 201 12.03 -9.98 6.76
N GLU A 202 12.54 -11.20 6.59
CA GLU A 202 12.76 -11.76 5.26
C GLU A 202 11.47 -11.77 4.42
N HIS A 203 11.62 -11.59 3.10
CA HIS A 203 10.49 -11.62 2.18
C HIS A 203 9.68 -12.91 2.33
N ASN A 204 8.36 -12.77 2.40
CA ASN A 204 7.40 -13.86 2.37
C ASN A 204 6.20 -13.46 1.49
N VAL A 205 5.55 -14.47 0.94
CA VAL A 205 4.32 -14.31 0.15
C VAL A 205 3.10 -14.33 1.08
N GLY A 206 2.03 -13.64 0.67
CA GLY A 206 0.81 -13.59 1.46
C GLY A 206 0.90 -12.65 2.67
N TRP A 207 0.04 -12.87 3.66
CA TRP A 207 0.17 -12.28 5.00
C TRP A 207 1.40 -12.83 5.75
N GLY A 208 1.89 -14.00 5.36
CA GLY A 208 3.15 -14.57 5.83
C GLY A 208 3.09 -15.20 7.23
N MET A 209 4.26 -15.30 7.84
CA MET A 209 4.46 -15.73 9.22
C MET A 209 4.48 -14.52 10.15
N PRO A 210 4.07 -14.67 11.42
CA PRO A 210 4.11 -13.58 12.39
C PRO A 210 5.55 -13.13 12.58
N VAL A 211 5.73 -11.81 12.66
CA VAL A 211 7.02 -11.19 12.95
C VAL A 211 7.40 -11.53 14.39
N ASP A 212 8.69 -11.81 14.60
CA ASP A 212 9.24 -12.01 15.93
C ASP A 212 8.88 -10.83 16.86
N PRO A 213 8.36 -11.09 18.09
CA PRO A 213 7.92 -10.02 18.99
C PRO A 213 9.00 -9.00 19.34
N ASP A 214 10.26 -9.43 19.54
CA ASP A 214 11.36 -8.53 19.88
C ASP A 214 11.69 -7.63 18.68
N LEU A 215 11.64 -8.18 17.46
CA LEU A 215 11.78 -7.41 16.23
C LEU A 215 10.62 -6.40 16.06
N LEU A 216 9.38 -6.81 16.32
CA LEU A 216 8.22 -5.93 16.25
C LEU A 216 8.29 -4.79 17.27
N ASP A 217 8.75 -5.07 18.49
CA ASP A 217 8.99 -4.07 19.53
C ASP A 217 10.10 -3.09 19.12
N SER A 218 11.15 -3.56 18.46
CA SER A 218 12.19 -2.68 17.91
C SER A 218 11.61 -1.67 16.93
N TRP A 219 10.62 -2.05 16.11
CA TRP A 219 9.97 -1.14 15.16
C TRP A 219 9.10 -0.09 15.86
N ARG A 220 8.54 -0.38 17.04
CA ARG A 220 7.74 0.60 17.79
C ARG A 220 8.56 1.84 18.17
N SER A 221 9.87 1.71 18.34
CA SER A 221 10.76 2.85 18.57
C SER A 221 10.80 3.84 17.40
N LEU A 222 10.48 3.39 16.17
CA LEU A 222 10.47 4.21 14.96
C LEU A 222 9.25 5.13 14.86
N ARG A 223 8.24 4.98 15.72
CA ARG A 223 7.03 5.82 15.71
C ARG A 223 7.35 7.30 15.95
N HIS A 224 8.43 7.59 16.67
CA HIS A 224 8.76 8.94 17.14
C HIS A 224 10.10 9.51 16.61
N SER A 225 10.89 8.70 15.89
CA SER A 225 12.21 9.08 15.36
C SER A 225 12.09 9.80 14.02
#